data_AF-A0A7S3L1F5-F1
#
_entry.id   AF-A0A7S3L1F5-F1
#
_cell.length_a   1.000
_cell.length_b   1.000
_cell.length_c   1.000
_cell.angle_alpha   90.00
_cell.angle_beta   90.00
_cell.angle_gamma   90.00
#
_symmetry.space_group_name_H-M   'P 1'
#
loop_
_entity.id
_entity.type
_entity.pdbx_description
1 polymer ?
#
loop_
_entity_poly.entity_id
_entity_poly.type
_entity_poly.pdbx_seq_one_letter_code
_entity_poly.pdbx_strand_id
1 'polypeptide(L)'
;SRISFTTNKGQTVDAVGSKGDGNITSISGVKVEYIYGQSGYLLDQITICYTELPFASGDPHFMRWQQTKRDSFHGECDMTFLKNEDFHQGQGLDVQIRTTIRDDRYSYIEAVAIRIGEYIMEFHFDNYFLNGEEMSYKGQPLLFSQDGYEYKIIPEQASSSRKHRTFILLNDHSSILVSSSGRFMKVQ
;
A
#
# COMPACT_ATOMS: atom_id res chain seq x y z
N SER A 1 14.56 -6.52 -10.59
CA SER A 1 15.20 -6.34 -11.92
C SER A 1 15.07 -4.87 -12.31
N ARG A 2 16.12 -4.26 -12.85
CA ARG A 2 16.09 -2.85 -13.26
C ARG A 2 15.65 -2.75 -14.71
N ILE A 3 14.69 -1.89 -15.00
CA ILE A 3 14.44 -1.42 -16.36
C ILE A 3 14.81 0.05 -16.37
N SER A 4 15.83 0.35 -17.16
CA SER A 4 16.33 1.70 -17.37
C SER A 4 15.81 2.18 -18.72
N PHE A 5 15.16 3.34 -18.72
CA PHE A 5 14.73 4.00 -19.95
C PHE A 5 15.69 5.15 -20.24
N THR A 6 16.33 5.13 -21.41
CA THR A 6 17.20 6.21 -21.87
C THR A 6 16.46 7.08 -22.87
N THR A 7 16.36 8.37 -22.60
CA THR A 7 15.77 9.32 -23.54
C THR A 7 16.72 9.56 -24.72
N ASN A 8 16.21 10.15 -25.80
CA ASN A 8 17.00 10.50 -27.00
C ASN A 8 18.15 11.50 -26.70
N LYS A 9 18.17 12.09 -25.49
CA LYS A 9 19.22 13.00 -25.00
C LYS A 9 20.16 12.36 -23.98
N GLY A 10 20.08 11.04 -23.77
CA GLY A 10 20.96 10.29 -22.88
C GLY A 10 20.62 10.35 -21.40
N GLN A 11 19.49 10.95 -21.01
CA GLN A 11 19.03 10.91 -19.62
C GLN A 11 18.46 9.52 -19.32
N THR A 12 18.88 8.91 -18.22
CA THR A 12 18.44 7.59 -17.79
C THR A 12 17.55 7.72 -16.57
N VAL A 13 16.35 7.15 -16.64
CA VAL A 13 15.44 7.03 -15.50
C VAL A 13 15.34 5.56 -15.11
N ASP A 14 15.69 5.26 -13.87
CA ASP A 14 15.62 3.91 -13.32
C ASP A 14 14.26 3.68 -12.68
N ALA A 15 13.46 2.77 -13.26
CA ALA A 15 12.30 2.22 -12.58
C ALA A 15 12.76 1.02 -11.74
N VAL A 16 12.72 1.16 -10.42
CA VAL A 16 13.07 0.07 -9.49
C VAL A 16 11.83 -0.76 -9.22
N GLY A 17 11.72 -1.89 -9.92
CA GLY A 17 10.82 -2.98 -9.53
C GLY A 17 11.56 -3.96 -8.62
N SER A 18 11.07 -4.16 -7.41
CA SER A 18 11.48 -5.29 -6.56
C SER A 18 11.00 -6.58 -7.22
N LYS A 19 11.91 -7.54 -7.43
CA LYS A 19 11.58 -8.89 -7.87
C LYS A 19 12.38 -9.88 -7.03
N GLY A 20 11.67 -10.80 -6.35
CA GLY A 20 12.14 -12.17 -6.28
C GLY A 20 12.10 -12.74 -7.70
N ASP A 21 13.04 -13.62 -8.03
CA ASP A 21 13.03 -14.49 -9.21
C ASP A 21 12.92 -13.81 -10.60
N GLY A 22 14.03 -13.82 -11.33
CA GLY A 22 14.31 -13.07 -12.58
C GLY A 22 13.23 -13.08 -13.67
N ASN A 23 13.31 -12.06 -14.54
CA ASN A 23 12.49 -11.69 -15.70
C ASN A 23 11.26 -10.80 -15.43
N ILE A 24 11.33 -9.51 -15.78
CA ILE A 24 10.14 -8.66 -15.93
C ILE A 24 9.49 -9.02 -17.26
N THR A 25 8.28 -9.59 -17.23
CA THR A 25 7.59 -10.09 -18.42
C THR A 25 6.45 -9.18 -18.90
N SER A 26 6.01 -8.20 -18.12
CA SER A 26 5.13 -7.13 -18.62
C SER A 26 5.17 -5.86 -17.77
N ILE A 27 5.08 -4.71 -18.45
CA ILE A 27 4.70 -3.42 -17.87
C ILE A 27 3.38 -3.06 -18.56
N SER A 28 2.29 -2.94 -17.80
CA SER A 28 1.01 -2.47 -18.30
C SER A 28 0.82 -1.00 -17.90
N GLY A 29 0.56 -0.14 -18.89
CA GLY A 29 0.01 1.20 -18.72
C GLY A 29 0.98 2.34 -18.38
N VAL A 30 2.14 2.44 -19.03
CA VAL A 30 2.92 3.70 -18.98
C VAL A 30 2.29 4.70 -19.94
N LYS A 31 1.59 5.71 -19.40
CA LYS A 31 1.15 6.87 -20.18
C LYS A 31 2.28 7.91 -20.16
N VAL A 32 2.98 8.08 -21.27
CA VAL A 32 3.94 9.17 -21.46
C VAL A 32 3.18 10.34 -22.08
N GLU A 33 2.93 11.39 -21.29
CA GLU A 33 2.42 12.66 -21.82
C GLU A 33 3.57 13.64 -22.03
N TYR A 34 3.68 14.16 -23.25
CA TYR A 34 4.62 15.22 -23.59
C TYR A 34 3.94 16.57 -23.41
N ILE A 35 4.43 17.40 -22.47
CA ILE A 35 3.95 18.77 -22.29
C ILE A 35 4.88 19.72 -23.07
N TYR A 36 4.35 20.38 -24.09
CA TYR A 36 5.06 21.41 -24.84
C TYR A 36 4.85 22.79 -24.18
N GLY A 37 5.93 23.44 -23.77
CA GLY A 37 5.90 24.84 -23.34
C GLY A 37 5.73 25.81 -24.52
N GLN A 38 5.18 27.00 -24.29
CA GLN A 38 4.88 28.01 -25.32
C GLN A 38 6.10 28.52 -26.13
N SER A 39 7.32 28.13 -25.77
CA SER A 39 8.57 28.48 -26.48
C SER A 39 9.16 27.34 -27.31
N GLY A 40 8.49 26.19 -27.45
CA GLY A 40 8.98 25.05 -28.25
C GLY A 40 10.14 24.27 -27.62
N TYR A 41 10.52 24.60 -26.38
CA TYR A 41 11.48 23.83 -25.59
C TYR A 41 10.77 22.75 -24.76
N LEU A 42 11.31 21.54 -24.77
CA LEU A 42 10.86 20.43 -23.94
C LEU A 42 11.19 20.74 -22.47
N LEU A 43 10.16 20.85 -21.62
CA LEU A 43 10.33 20.80 -20.18
C LEU A 43 10.38 19.33 -19.78
N ASP A 44 11.54 18.86 -19.34
CA ASP A 44 11.79 17.47 -18.94
C ASP A 44 11.14 17.16 -17.57
N GLN A 45 9.81 17.12 -17.51
CA GLN A 45 9.09 16.49 -16.40
C GLN A 45 8.49 15.17 -16.87
N ILE A 46 9.22 14.08 -16.62
CA ILE A 46 8.69 12.73 -16.75
C ILE A 46 7.83 12.48 -15.52
N THR A 47 6.51 12.57 -15.69
CA THR A 47 5.57 12.14 -14.65
C THR A 47 5.29 10.66 -14.86
N ILE A 48 5.86 9.81 -14.01
CA ILE A 48 5.53 8.38 -13.99
C ILE A 48 4.23 8.24 -13.20
N CYS A 49 3.12 8.06 -13.90
CA CYS A 49 1.86 7.66 -13.29
C CYS A 49 1.86 6.14 -13.12
N TYR A 50 1.91 5.67 -11.87
CA TYR A 50 1.73 4.26 -11.55
C TYR A 50 0.36 3.80 -12.07
N THR A 51 0.32 2.64 -12.72
CA THR A 51 -0.95 1.94 -12.92
C THR A 51 -1.46 1.49 -11.56
N GLU A 52 -2.35 2.31 -11.01
CA GLU A 52 -3.38 1.96 -10.03
C GLU A 52 -2.94 0.89 -9.01
N LEU A 53 -2.35 1.35 -7.91
CA LEU A 53 -1.96 0.49 -6.78
C LEU A 53 -3.18 -0.28 -6.26
N PRO A 54 -3.01 -1.55 -5.86
CA PRO A 54 -4.10 -2.31 -5.25
C PRO A 54 -4.65 -1.53 -4.04
N PHE A 55 -5.96 -1.56 -3.85
CA PHE A 55 -6.53 -1.06 -2.60
C PHE A 55 -7.83 -1.76 -2.26
N ALA A 56 -8.17 -1.71 -0.98
CA ALA A 56 -9.49 -2.03 -0.46
C ALA A 56 -9.99 -0.86 0.39
N SER A 57 -11.23 -0.39 0.22
CA SER A 57 -11.76 0.75 1.00
C SER A 57 -13.27 0.74 1.15
N GLY A 58 -13.78 1.31 2.24
CA GLY A 58 -15.18 1.78 2.36
C GLY A 58 -16.20 0.65 2.19
N ASP A 59 -17.30 0.92 1.46
CA ASP A 59 -18.26 -0.09 0.96
C ASP A 59 -17.56 -0.96 -0.08
N PRO A 60 -17.11 -2.16 0.30
CA PRO A 60 -15.74 -2.56 0.07
C PRO A 60 -15.51 -2.77 -1.42
N HIS A 61 -14.84 -1.77 -2.00
CA HIS A 61 -14.35 -1.81 -3.36
C HIS A 61 -12.91 -2.27 -3.33
N PHE A 62 -12.63 -3.26 -4.16
CA PHE A 62 -11.34 -3.87 -4.36
C PHE A 62 -10.80 -3.48 -5.72
N MET A 63 -9.54 -3.12 -5.77
CA MET A 63 -8.81 -3.02 -7.01
C MET A 63 -7.61 -3.93 -6.94
N ARG A 64 -7.51 -4.84 -7.90
CA ARG A 64 -6.37 -5.75 -8.05
C ARG A 64 -5.28 -5.07 -8.87
N TRP A 65 -4.05 -5.53 -8.70
CA TRP A 65 -2.90 -5.06 -9.48
C TRP A 65 -3.19 -5.03 -10.98
N GLN A 66 -2.83 -3.91 -11.61
CA GLN A 66 -2.93 -3.71 -13.06
C GLN A 66 -4.37 -3.84 -13.61
N GLN A 67 -5.39 -3.75 -12.75
CA GLN A 67 -6.79 -3.70 -13.16
C GLN A 67 -7.30 -2.27 -13.10
N THR A 68 -8.11 -1.89 -14.08
CA THR A 68 -8.81 -0.61 -14.10
C THR A 68 -10.23 -0.70 -13.54
N LYS A 69 -10.72 -1.93 -13.32
CA LYS A 69 -12.05 -2.21 -12.79
C LYS A 69 -12.00 -2.53 -11.30
N ARG A 70 -12.99 -2.03 -10.58
CA ARG A 70 -13.21 -2.31 -9.17
C ARG A 70 -14.17 -3.47 -9.03
N ASP A 71 -13.79 -4.45 -8.23
CA ASP A 71 -14.68 -5.53 -7.79
C ASP A 71 -15.33 -5.07 -6.47
N SER A 72 -16.61 -5.39 -6.25
CA SER A 72 -17.33 -5.05 -5.01
C SER A 72 -17.77 -6.33 -4.33
N PHE A 73 -17.53 -6.45 -3.03
CA PHE A 73 -17.89 -7.64 -2.25
C PHE A 73 -18.75 -7.26 -1.05
N HIS A 74 -20.03 -7.63 -1.07
CA HIS A 74 -20.95 -7.29 0.00
C HIS A 74 -21.14 -8.52 0.89
N GLY A 75 -20.27 -8.66 1.89
CA GLY A 75 -20.29 -9.76 2.85
C GLY A 75 -19.63 -9.38 4.17
N GLU A 76 -19.91 -10.18 5.20
CA GLU A 76 -19.29 -10.09 6.52
C GLU A 76 -18.37 -11.30 6.71
N CYS A 77 -17.06 -11.08 6.62
CA CYS A 77 -16.05 -12.11 6.83
C CYS A 77 -14.64 -11.51 6.92
N ASP A 78 -13.68 -12.38 7.22
CA ASP A 78 -12.26 -12.11 7.07
C ASP A 78 -11.77 -12.54 5.69
N MET A 79 -11.03 -11.67 5.01
CA MET A 79 -10.48 -11.92 3.67
C MET A 79 -8.97 -11.69 3.66
N THR A 80 -8.27 -12.54 2.91
CA THR A 80 -6.87 -12.32 2.55
C THR A 80 -6.78 -11.34 1.38
N PHE A 81 -6.31 -10.12 1.64
CA PHE A 81 -6.09 -9.09 0.63
C PHE A 81 -4.77 -9.27 -0.12
N LEU A 82 -3.70 -9.57 0.62
CA LEU A 82 -2.37 -9.88 0.08
C LEU A 82 -1.78 -11.04 0.89
N LYS A 83 -1.10 -11.95 0.20
CA LYS A 83 -0.28 -13.00 0.81
C LYS A 83 0.96 -13.22 -0.04
N ASN A 84 2.13 -13.19 0.58
CA ASN A 84 3.41 -13.45 -0.05
C ASN A 84 4.32 -14.18 0.95
N GLU A 85 4.39 -15.51 0.85
CA GLU A 85 5.19 -16.34 1.77
C GLU A 85 6.70 -16.12 1.58
N ASP A 86 7.14 -15.81 0.35
CA ASP A 86 8.55 -15.62 0.01
C ASP A 86 9.10 -14.23 0.36
N PHE A 87 8.25 -13.36 0.94
CA PHE A 87 8.66 -12.01 1.33
C PHE A 87 9.86 -12.06 2.29
N HIS A 88 10.90 -11.29 1.96
CA HIS A 88 12.15 -11.19 2.72
C HIS A 88 12.74 -12.55 3.14
N GLN A 89 13.04 -13.39 2.16
CA GLN A 89 13.64 -14.72 2.34
C GLN A 89 12.77 -15.68 3.17
N GLY A 90 11.44 -15.60 3.00
CA GLY A 90 10.51 -16.54 3.64
C GLY A 90 9.93 -16.06 4.97
N GLN A 91 10.17 -14.81 5.40
CA GLN A 91 9.49 -14.24 6.58
C GLN A 91 7.98 -14.17 6.37
N GLY A 92 7.57 -13.93 5.13
CA GLY A 92 6.17 -13.85 4.76
C GLY A 92 5.56 -12.48 5.06
N LEU A 93 4.61 -12.11 4.22
CA LEU A 93 3.79 -10.91 4.33
C LEU A 93 2.34 -11.29 4.06
N ASP A 94 1.48 -11.10 5.06
CA ASP A 94 0.03 -11.25 4.92
C ASP A 94 -0.66 -9.93 5.23
N VAL A 95 -1.64 -9.55 4.41
CA VAL A 95 -2.58 -8.48 4.69
C VAL A 95 -3.96 -9.08 4.67
N GLN A 96 -4.63 -9.07 5.81
CA GLN A 96 -6.01 -9.47 5.95
C GLN A 96 -6.87 -8.27 6.25
N ILE A 97 -8.12 -8.34 5.82
CA ILE A 97 -9.12 -7.32 6.06
C ILE A 97 -10.36 -7.99 6.63
N ARG A 98 -11.02 -7.32 7.57
CA ARG A 98 -12.31 -7.75 8.10
C ARG A 98 -13.39 -6.82 7.57
N THR A 99 -14.42 -7.39 6.95
CA THR A 99 -15.61 -6.65 6.57
C THR A 99 -16.78 -6.98 7.48
N THR A 100 -17.60 -5.98 7.81
CA THR A 100 -18.86 -6.13 8.56
C THR A 100 -20.00 -5.44 7.83
N ILE A 101 -21.23 -5.91 8.04
CA ILE A 101 -22.44 -5.31 7.45
C ILE A 101 -23.01 -4.25 8.39
N ARG A 102 -23.39 -3.10 7.83
CA ARG A 102 -24.08 -2.03 8.55
C ARG A 102 -25.52 -1.87 8.11
N ASP A 103 -26.41 -1.89 9.10
CA ASP A 103 -27.85 -1.60 8.96
C ASP A 103 -28.52 -2.42 7.83
N ASP A 104 -28.03 -3.63 7.56
CA ASP A 104 -28.40 -4.53 6.46
C ASP A 104 -28.33 -3.90 5.06
N ARG A 105 -27.51 -2.85 4.87
CA ARG A 105 -27.48 -2.04 3.64
C ARG A 105 -26.17 -2.12 2.88
N TYR A 106 -25.05 -2.05 3.57
CA TYR A 106 -23.72 -2.03 2.95
C TYR A 106 -22.70 -2.68 3.88
N SER A 107 -21.66 -3.27 3.29
CA SER A 107 -20.53 -3.78 4.06
C SER A 107 -19.48 -2.69 4.20
N TYR A 108 -18.53 -2.82 5.12
CA TYR A 108 -17.34 -1.99 5.10
C TYR A 108 -16.16 -2.67 5.77
N ILE A 109 -14.94 -2.21 5.45
CA ILE A 109 -13.74 -2.69 6.14
C ILE A 109 -13.68 -2.06 7.53
N GLU A 110 -13.83 -2.88 8.56
CA GLU A 110 -13.77 -2.43 9.96
C GLU A 110 -12.38 -2.57 10.57
N ALA A 111 -11.57 -3.51 10.08
CA ALA A 111 -10.23 -3.76 10.57
C ALA A 111 -9.29 -4.26 9.47
N VAL A 112 -7.99 -4.01 9.65
CA VAL A 112 -6.91 -4.49 8.79
C VAL A 112 -5.86 -5.15 9.67
N ALA A 113 -5.49 -6.38 9.38
CA ALA A 113 -4.38 -7.07 10.04
C ALA A 113 -3.23 -7.25 9.04
N ILE A 114 -2.00 -6.95 9.47
CA ILE A 114 -0.79 -7.09 8.66
C ILE A 114 0.20 -7.95 9.44
N ARG A 115 0.61 -9.08 8.86
CA ARG A 115 1.69 -9.90 9.39
C ARG A 115 2.95 -9.72 8.55
N ILE A 116 4.08 -9.43 9.19
CA ILE A 116 5.41 -9.42 8.57
C ILE A 116 6.32 -10.28 9.45
N GLY A 117 6.75 -11.43 8.95
CA GLY A 117 7.47 -12.38 9.80
C GLY A 117 6.63 -12.79 10.99
N GLU A 118 7.19 -12.59 12.18
CA GLU A 118 6.56 -12.85 13.48
C GLU A 118 5.73 -11.68 14.02
N TYR A 119 5.79 -10.51 13.38
CA TYR A 119 5.10 -9.31 13.84
C TYR A 119 3.70 -9.21 13.24
N ILE A 120 2.70 -9.02 14.09
CA ILE A 120 1.30 -8.85 13.72
C ILE A 120 0.86 -7.46 14.13
N MET A 121 0.43 -6.66 13.17
CA MET A 121 -0.17 -5.36 13.39
C MET A 121 -1.67 -5.45 13.12
N GLU A 122 -2.50 -4.97 14.02
CA GLU A 122 -3.95 -4.91 13.83
C GLU A 122 -4.41 -3.47 13.91
N PHE A 123 -5.11 -3.00 12.90
CA PHE A 123 -5.58 -1.62 12.80
C PHE A 123 -7.10 -1.60 12.84
N HIS A 124 -7.62 -0.77 13.73
CA HIS A 124 -9.03 -0.43 13.83
C HIS A 124 -9.18 1.08 13.60
N PHE A 125 -10.41 1.57 13.79
CA PHE A 125 -10.72 2.98 13.59
C PHE A 125 -9.92 3.90 14.51
N ASP A 126 -9.91 3.60 15.81
CA ASP A 126 -9.45 4.46 16.90
C ASP A 126 -8.18 3.96 17.60
N ASN A 127 -7.81 2.69 17.39
CA ASN A 127 -6.59 2.10 17.91
C ASN A 127 -5.90 1.17 16.91
N TYR A 128 -4.64 0.87 17.21
CA TYR A 128 -3.91 -0.20 16.55
C TYR A 128 -3.09 -0.97 17.58
N PHE A 129 -2.81 -2.22 17.27
CA PHE A 129 -2.10 -3.15 18.12
C PHE A 129 -0.85 -3.65 17.41
N LEU A 130 0.21 -3.91 18.17
CA LEU A 130 1.35 -4.69 17.73
C LEU A 130 1.47 -5.92 18.63
N ASN A 131 1.41 -7.12 18.05
CA ASN A 131 1.48 -8.39 18.78
C ASN A 131 0.48 -8.46 19.95
N GLY A 132 -0.70 -7.87 19.78
CA GLY A 132 -1.76 -7.78 20.80
C GLY A 132 -1.60 -6.65 21.82
N GLU A 133 -0.50 -5.89 21.79
CA GLU A 133 -0.30 -4.71 22.65
C GLU A 133 -0.84 -3.45 21.97
N GLU A 134 -1.70 -2.69 22.66
CA GLU A 134 -2.29 -1.45 22.13
C GLU A 134 -1.23 -0.34 22.03
N MET A 135 -1.18 0.31 20.86
CA MET A 135 -0.19 1.31 20.53
C MET A 135 -0.82 2.70 20.38
N SER A 136 -0.05 3.76 20.68
CA SER A 136 -0.53 5.13 20.58
C SER A 136 -0.22 5.75 19.20
N TYR A 137 -1.24 6.28 18.53
CA TYR A 137 -1.08 7.13 17.34
C TYR A 137 -0.29 8.43 17.63
N LYS A 138 -0.09 8.79 18.90
CA LYS A 138 0.68 9.96 19.31
C LYS A 138 2.15 9.65 19.63
N GLY A 139 2.58 8.43 19.37
CA GLY A 139 3.93 7.96 19.61
C GLY A 139 4.95 8.40 18.56
N GLN A 140 6.21 8.16 18.90
CA GLN A 140 7.30 8.14 17.93
C GLN A 140 7.10 6.99 16.94
N PRO A 141 7.73 7.05 15.75
CA PRO A 141 7.76 5.91 14.87
C PRO A 141 8.26 4.66 15.59
N LEU A 142 7.57 3.54 15.39
CA LEU A 142 7.98 2.27 15.94
C LEU A 142 8.91 1.58 14.96
N LEU A 143 10.02 1.04 15.46
CA LEU A 143 11.00 0.30 14.68
C LEU A 143 11.00 -1.14 15.16
N PHE A 144 11.02 -2.06 14.21
CA PHE A 144 11.20 -3.47 14.50
C PHE A 144 12.01 -4.11 13.38
N SER A 145 12.72 -5.20 13.70
CA SER A 145 13.59 -5.88 12.75
C SER A 145 13.52 -7.39 12.91
N GLN A 146 13.69 -8.09 11.80
CA GLN A 146 13.79 -9.55 11.77
C GLN A 146 14.78 -9.97 10.69
N ASP A 147 15.73 -10.83 11.05
CA ASP A 147 16.74 -11.41 10.15
C ASP A 147 17.46 -10.40 9.24
N GLY A 148 17.80 -9.23 9.80
CA GLY A 148 18.51 -8.16 9.07
C GLY A 148 17.63 -7.25 8.21
N TYR A 149 16.31 -7.44 8.24
CA TYR A 149 15.34 -6.53 7.64
C TYR A 149 14.76 -5.61 8.70
N GLU A 150 14.69 -4.31 8.39
CA GLU A 150 14.16 -3.27 9.28
C GLU A 150 12.83 -2.76 8.74
N TYR A 151 11.89 -2.57 9.66
CA TYR A 151 10.54 -2.11 9.39
C TYR A 151 10.22 -0.93 10.28
N LYS A 152 9.40 -0.01 9.77
CA LYS A 152 9.02 1.20 10.51
C LYS A 152 7.53 1.46 10.41
N ILE A 153 6.87 1.61 11.55
CA ILE A 153 5.49 2.10 11.64
C ILE A 153 5.54 3.59 11.91
N ILE A 154 4.96 4.38 11.02
CA ILE A 154 4.86 5.84 11.12
C ILE A 154 3.38 6.21 11.19
N PRO A 155 2.86 6.46 12.40
CA PRO A 155 1.55 7.07 12.55
C PRO A 155 1.62 8.52 12.06
N GLU A 156 0.82 8.85 11.05
CA GLU A 156 0.62 10.22 10.60
C GLU A 156 -0.53 10.83 11.42
N GLN A 157 -0.20 11.89 12.15
CA GLN A 157 -1.17 12.68 12.89
C GLN A 157 -2.11 13.37 11.90
N ALA A 158 -3.35 12.92 11.83
CA ALA A 158 -4.34 13.64 11.06
C ALA A 158 -4.71 14.94 11.78
N SER A 159 -5.09 15.95 10.99
CA SER A 159 -5.65 17.21 11.48
C SER A 159 -7.00 17.05 12.20
N SER A 160 -7.58 15.84 12.18
CA SER A 160 -8.88 15.50 12.76
C SER A 160 -8.79 14.16 13.48
N SER A 161 -9.37 14.07 14.68
CA SER A 161 -9.48 12.82 15.44
C SER A 161 -10.35 11.75 14.76
N ARG A 162 -10.95 12.05 13.61
CA ARG A 162 -11.77 11.10 12.83
C ARG A 162 -11.03 10.48 11.66
N LYS A 163 -9.76 10.80 11.48
CA LYS A 163 -8.93 10.22 10.41
C LYS A 163 -7.63 9.76 11.02
N HIS A 164 -7.18 8.57 10.64
CA HIS A 164 -5.86 8.09 11.00
C HIS A 164 -5.18 7.60 9.74
N ARG A 165 -3.87 7.80 9.62
CA ARG A 165 -3.06 7.25 8.53
C ARG A 165 -1.81 6.67 9.17
N THR A 166 -1.45 5.47 8.77
CA THR A 166 -0.26 4.79 9.25
C THR A 166 0.49 4.23 8.06
N PHE A 167 1.76 4.60 7.94
CA PHE A 167 2.66 4.03 6.97
C PHE A 167 3.45 2.91 7.64
N ILE A 168 3.44 1.73 7.05
CA ILE A 168 4.34 0.63 7.39
C ILE A 168 5.41 0.60 6.32
N LEU A 169 6.59 1.13 6.61
CA LEU A 169 7.73 1.10 5.70
C LEU A 169 8.36 -0.29 5.75
N LEU A 170 8.44 -0.93 4.58
CA LEU A 170 9.05 -2.23 4.38
C LEU A 170 10.54 -2.12 4.04
N ASN A 171 10.92 -0.96 3.48
CA ASN A 171 12.27 -0.50 3.16
C ASN A 171 12.17 0.96 2.62
N ASP A 172 13.26 1.49 2.08
CA ASP A 172 13.34 2.85 1.51
C ASP A 172 12.47 3.08 0.26
N HIS A 173 11.92 2.02 -0.33
CA HIS A 173 11.22 2.05 -1.61
C HIS A 173 9.80 1.49 -1.56
N SER A 174 9.37 0.93 -0.44
CA SER A 174 8.08 0.22 -0.35
C SER A 174 7.43 0.44 1.00
N SER A 175 6.12 0.68 0.98
CA SER A 175 5.31 0.88 2.17
C SER A 175 3.90 0.37 1.97
N ILE A 176 3.25 0.01 3.05
CA ILE A 176 1.80 -0.21 3.12
C ILE A 176 1.18 1.00 3.81
N LEU A 177 0.11 1.55 3.26
CA LEU A 177 -0.68 2.62 3.86
C LEU A 177 -1.99 2.05 4.40
N VAL A 178 -2.15 2.09 5.71
CA VAL A 178 -3.43 1.87 6.36
C VAL A 178 -4.04 3.22 6.73
N SER A 179 -5.30 3.45 6.40
CA SER A 179 -5.98 4.68 6.73
C SER A 179 -7.42 4.47 7.19
N SER A 180 -7.88 5.33 8.09
CA SER A 180 -9.26 5.36 8.56
C SER A 180 -9.89 6.74 8.32
N SER A 181 -11.19 6.78 8.06
CA SER A 181 -11.96 8.02 7.96
C SER A 181 -13.39 7.80 8.46
N GLY A 182 -13.67 8.23 9.70
CA GLY A 182 -14.77 7.65 10.46
C GLY A 182 -14.54 6.14 10.61
N ARG A 183 -15.60 5.33 10.74
CA ARG A 183 -15.48 3.87 10.95
C ARG A 183 -14.96 3.06 9.76
N PHE A 184 -14.60 3.72 8.66
CA PHE A 184 -14.18 3.06 7.43
C PHE A 184 -12.67 2.94 7.38
N MET A 185 -12.17 1.72 7.20
CA MET A 185 -10.76 1.44 6.95
C MET A 185 -10.46 1.35 5.45
N LYS A 186 -9.18 1.56 5.13
CA LYS A 186 -8.60 1.41 3.80
C LYS A 186 -7.16 0.92 3.93
N VAL A 187 -6.77 0.01 3.04
CA VAL A 187 -5.38 -0.45 2.87
C VAL A 187 -4.93 -0.28 1.43
N GLN A 188 -3.68 0.17 1.22
CA GLN A 188 -3.04 0.40 -0.08
C GLN A 188 -1.55 0.04 -0.04
#